data_AF-A0A969IJI5-F1
#
_entry.id   AF-A0A969IJI5-F1
#
_cell.length_a   1.000
_cell.length_b   1.000
_cell.length_c   1.000
_cell.angle_alpha   90.00
_cell.angle_beta   90.00
_cell.angle_gamma   90.00
#
_symmetry.space_group_name_H-M   'P 1'
#
loop_
_entity.id
_entity.type
_entity.pdbx_description
1 polymer ?
#
loop_
_entity_poly.entity_id
_entity_poly.type
_entity_poly.pdbx_seq_one_letter_code
_entity_poly.pdbx_strand_id
1 'polypeptide(L)'
;MSEQTQRGNFIVGQNRGKTQGSRELDFTGRLSIPGREGDHAVALWLRKDKNDRPYFSGRMDPLPLTDDVAAQIAHLAQPGGTGEVLEAGPNLSLDPYQVILFANRFKEPDPADTPEQGEQRAKRPDYWGRFNPGDSTPVVGISVWLTQDRYQRPLLAGSTTYPQPGKRIEAETTERPPEEVTFEEASGGSGRKGKRDRDDRA
;
A
#
# COMPACT_ATOMS: atom_id res chain seq x y z
N MET A 1 -9.24 -6.30 -27.71
CA MET A 1 -8.00 -7.02 -27.35
C MET A 1 -7.67 -6.62 -25.92
N SER A 2 -7.62 -7.56 -24.98
CA SER A 2 -7.32 -7.24 -23.58
C SER A 2 -5.85 -6.88 -23.46
N GLU A 3 -5.52 -5.63 -23.17
CA GLU A 3 -4.15 -5.23 -22.80
C GLU A 3 -3.74 -6.04 -21.57
N GLN A 4 -2.89 -7.05 -21.76
CA GLN A 4 -2.23 -7.71 -20.64
C GLN A 4 -1.44 -6.63 -19.90
N THR A 5 -1.92 -6.24 -18.72
CA THR A 5 -1.17 -5.34 -17.85
C THR A 5 0.17 -6.00 -17.58
N GLN A 6 1.24 -5.45 -18.14
CA GLN A 6 2.59 -5.94 -17.92
C GLN A 6 2.85 -5.92 -16.41
N ARG A 7 3.25 -7.08 -15.85
CA ARG A 7 3.55 -7.25 -14.43
C ARG A 7 5.00 -7.67 -14.27
N GLY A 8 5.64 -7.18 -13.22
CA GLY A 8 6.91 -7.71 -12.75
C GLY A 8 6.74 -8.51 -11.46
N ASN A 9 7.85 -9.02 -10.96
CA ASN A 9 7.95 -9.87 -9.79
C ASN A 9 8.58 -9.11 -8.63
N PHE A 10 8.26 -9.51 -7.41
CA PHE A 10 8.90 -9.03 -6.20
C PHE A 10 9.14 -10.21 -5.27
N ILE A 11 10.39 -10.53 -4.96
CA ILE A 11 10.73 -11.69 -4.12
C ILE A 11 11.90 -11.31 -3.21
N VAL A 12 11.63 -11.25 -1.91
CA VAL A 12 12.59 -10.75 -0.92
C VAL A 12 12.54 -11.62 0.33
N GLY A 13 13.66 -12.28 0.63
CA GLY A 13 13.80 -13.20 1.76
C GLY A 13 14.53 -12.56 2.93
N GLN A 14 14.26 -13.04 4.14
CA GLN A 14 14.98 -12.59 5.33
C GLN A 14 16.48 -12.88 5.19
N ASN A 15 17.30 -11.86 5.47
CA ASN A 15 18.74 -12.00 5.49
C ASN A 15 19.18 -12.95 6.60
N ARG A 16 19.94 -13.99 6.24
CA ARG A 16 20.34 -15.06 7.15
C ARG A 16 21.43 -14.66 8.13
N GLY A 17 22.27 -13.70 7.74
CA GLY A 17 23.40 -13.23 8.55
C GLY A 17 23.01 -12.19 9.59
N LYS A 18 21.76 -11.68 9.55
CA LYS A 18 21.36 -10.59 10.42
C LYS A 18 21.32 -11.02 11.88
N THR A 19 22.12 -10.34 12.70
CA THR A 19 22.04 -10.43 14.15
C THR A 19 20.94 -9.50 14.68
N GLN A 20 20.20 -9.92 15.70
CA GLN A 20 19.16 -9.08 16.32
C GLN A 20 19.76 -7.76 16.83
N GLY A 21 19.17 -6.63 16.44
CA GLY A 21 19.68 -5.29 16.77
C GLY A 21 20.81 -4.78 15.86
N SER A 22 21.29 -5.58 14.89
CA SER A 22 22.27 -5.09 13.91
C SER A 22 21.61 -4.12 12.91
N ARG A 23 22.44 -3.22 12.36
CA ARG A 23 22.03 -2.26 11.31
C ARG A 23 22.04 -2.88 9.90
N GLU A 24 22.31 -4.17 9.79
CA GLU A 24 22.36 -4.88 8.50
C GLU A 24 20.97 -4.96 7.87
N LEU A 25 20.97 -5.27 6.58
CA LEU A 25 19.77 -5.50 5.78
C LEU A 25 18.90 -6.57 6.44
N ASP A 26 17.63 -6.27 6.66
CA ASP A 26 16.65 -7.23 7.19
C ASP A 26 16.26 -8.25 6.13
N PHE A 27 16.08 -7.77 4.90
CA PHE A 27 15.71 -8.60 3.79
C PHE A 27 16.46 -8.21 2.52
N THR A 28 16.74 -9.21 1.69
CA THR A 28 17.38 -9.05 0.40
C THR A 28 16.70 -9.92 -0.63
N GLY A 29 16.69 -9.50 -1.88
CA GLY A 29 16.18 -10.31 -2.96
C GLY A 29 16.20 -9.56 -4.27
N ARG A 30 15.13 -9.73 -5.03
CA ARG A 30 15.02 -9.18 -6.37
C ARG A 30 13.64 -8.62 -6.66
N LEU A 31 13.60 -7.65 -7.55
CA LEU A 31 12.36 -7.13 -8.12
C LEU A 31 12.54 -6.85 -9.61
N SER A 32 11.48 -6.97 -10.40
CA SER A 32 11.50 -6.53 -11.80
C SER A 32 10.60 -5.33 -12.02
N ILE A 33 11.01 -4.49 -12.97
CA ILE A 33 10.21 -3.36 -13.43
C ILE A 33 9.20 -3.90 -14.44
N PRO A 34 7.89 -3.56 -14.32
CA PRO A 34 6.89 -4.07 -15.24
C PRO A 34 7.21 -3.74 -16.69
N GLY A 35 7.10 -4.73 -17.57
CA GLY A 35 7.35 -4.53 -19.01
C GLY A 35 8.83 -4.50 -19.41
N ARG A 36 9.75 -4.72 -18.47
CA ARG A 36 11.18 -4.77 -18.73
C ARG A 36 11.75 -6.14 -18.43
N GLU A 37 12.77 -6.49 -19.19
CA GLU A 37 13.59 -7.67 -18.92
C GLU A 37 14.63 -7.34 -17.84
N GLY A 38 15.01 -8.36 -17.08
CA GLY A 38 15.97 -8.22 -15.99
C GLY A 38 15.31 -8.00 -14.64
N ASP A 39 15.90 -8.65 -13.64
CA ASP A 39 15.58 -8.40 -12.24
C ASP A 39 16.67 -7.52 -11.63
N HIS A 40 16.29 -6.61 -10.76
CA HIS A 40 17.21 -5.78 -9.99
C HIS A 40 17.34 -6.33 -8.58
N ALA A 41 18.54 -6.23 -7.99
CA ALA A 41 18.71 -6.50 -6.57
C ALA A 41 17.88 -5.49 -5.75
N VAL A 42 17.33 -5.94 -4.62
CA VAL A 42 16.66 -5.07 -3.67
C VAL A 42 17.06 -5.43 -2.25
N ALA A 43 17.25 -4.39 -1.45
CA ALA A 43 17.57 -4.47 -0.04
C ALA A 43 16.53 -3.70 0.77
N LEU A 44 15.97 -4.33 1.81
CA LEU A 44 14.97 -3.73 2.68
C LEU A 44 15.44 -3.75 4.14
N TRP A 45 15.05 -2.70 4.85
CA TRP A 45 15.11 -2.59 6.30
C TRP A 45 13.70 -2.56 6.87
N LEU A 46 13.49 -3.32 7.94
CA LEU A 46 12.29 -3.24 8.75
C LEU A 46 12.41 -2.04 9.68
N ARG A 47 11.42 -1.16 9.63
CA ARG A 47 11.33 0.06 10.42
C ARG A 47 9.98 0.09 11.14
N LYS A 48 9.88 1.00 12.10
CA LYS A 48 8.64 1.27 12.84
C LYS A 48 8.29 2.74 12.68
N ASP A 49 7.02 3.02 12.39
CA ASP A 49 6.52 4.39 12.34
C ASP A 49 6.36 4.97 13.76
N LYS A 50 5.91 6.22 13.86
CA LYS A 50 5.63 6.89 15.14
C LYS A 50 4.58 6.19 16.01
N ASN A 51 3.80 5.26 15.44
CA ASN A 51 2.77 4.48 16.12
C ASN A 51 3.23 3.03 16.36
N ASP A 52 4.54 2.76 16.29
CA ASP A 52 5.16 1.44 16.43
C ASP A 52 4.76 0.43 15.33
N ARG A 53 4.21 0.90 14.21
CA ARG A 53 3.73 0.02 13.12
C ARG A 53 4.89 -0.35 12.19
N PRO A 54 5.02 -1.64 11.82
CA PRO A 54 6.07 -2.08 10.92
C PRO A 54 5.85 -1.53 9.51
N TYR A 55 6.92 -1.05 8.91
CA TYR A 55 7.00 -0.75 7.48
C TYR A 55 8.38 -1.12 6.96
N PHE A 56 8.49 -1.32 5.64
CA PHE A 56 9.78 -1.61 5.00
C PHE A 56 10.21 -0.41 4.19
N SER A 57 11.47 0.00 4.38
CA SER A 57 12.13 0.99 3.53
C SER A 57 13.34 0.33 2.90
N GLY A 58 13.68 0.65 1.67
CA GLY A 58 14.76 -0.02 0.96
C GLY A 58 15.27 0.72 -0.25
N ARG A 59 16.22 0.08 -0.92
CA ARG A 59 16.71 0.53 -2.23
C ARG A 59 16.80 -0.64 -3.19
N MET A 60 16.49 -0.35 -4.44
CA MET A 60 16.77 -1.18 -5.60
C MET A 60 18.18 -0.84 -6.11
N ASP A 61 18.87 -1.83 -6.66
CA ASP A 61 20.08 -1.60 -7.42
C ASP A 61 19.71 -0.99 -8.78
N PRO A 62 20.34 0.12 -9.22
CA PRO A 62 20.13 0.66 -10.56
C PRO A 62 20.41 -0.36 -11.67
N LEU A 63 21.24 -1.38 -11.40
CA LEU A 63 21.68 -2.35 -12.38
C LEU A 63 20.86 -3.64 -12.34
N PRO A 64 20.40 -4.15 -13.49
CA PRO A 64 19.87 -5.49 -13.61
C PRO A 64 20.92 -6.54 -13.22
N LEU A 65 20.50 -7.55 -12.45
CA LEU A 65 21.27 -8.74 -12.09
C LEU A 65 21.65 -9.59 -13.29
N THR A 66 20.95 -9.42 -14.42
CA THR A 66 21.16 -10.14 -15.66
C THR A 66 22.21 -9.50 -16.56
N ASP A 67 22.64 -8.28 -16.26
CA ASP A 67 23.69 -7.61 -17.02
C ASP A 67 25.03 -8.35 -16.84
N ASP A 68 25.84 -8.39 -17.90
CA ASP A 68 27.17 -8.96 -17.80
C ASP A 68 28.07 -8.10 -16.89
N VAL A 69 29.14 -8.72 -16.38
CA VAL A 69 30.05 -8.07 -15.42
C VAL A 69 30.73 -6.83 -16.01
N ALA A 70 31.00 -6.82 -17.32
CA ALA A 70 31.64 -5.67 -17.96
C ALA A 70 30.68 -4.48 -18.05
N ALA A 71 29.40 -4.73 -18.35
CA ALA A 71 28.33 -3.73 -18.32
C ALA A 71 28.12 -3.17 -16.91
N GLN A 72 28.12 -4.03 -15.88
CA GLN A 72 28.02 -3.58 -14.49
C GLN A 72 29.19 -2.68 -14.08
N ILE A 73 30.43 -3.06 -14.43
CA ILE A 73 31.63 -2.24 -14.15
C ILE A 73 31.60 -0.92 -14.94
N ALA A 74 31.19 -0.94 -16.20
CA ALA A 74 31.06 0.26 -17.01
C ALA A 74 30.06 1.24 -16.41
N HIS A 75 28.96 0.75 -15.83
CA HIS A 75 28.01 1.57 -15.10
C HIS A 75 28.56 2.12 -13.78
N LEU A 76 29.40 1.40 -13.05
CA LEU A 76 30.08 1.94 -11.86
C LEU A 76 31.02 3.11 -12.20
N ALA A 77 31.58 3.12 -13.41
CA ALA A 77 32.44 4.20 -13.90
C ALA A 77 31.67 5.44 -14.37
N GLN A 78 30.35 5.33 -14.54
CA GLN A 78 29.47 6.46 -14.80
C GLN A 78 28.84 6.91 -13.48
N PRO A 79 28.85 8.21 -13.14
CA PRO A 79 28.11 8.68 -11.97
C PRO A 79 26.62 8.33 -12.16
N GLY A 80 26.13 7.38 -11.38
CA GLY A 80 24.80 6.80 -11.55
C GLY A 80 23.65 7.77 -11.26
N GLY A 81 22.63 7.71 -12.12
CA GLY A 81 21.23 8.04 -11.84
C GLY A 81 20.91 9.51 -11.54
N THR A 82 20.69 10.33 -12.57
CA THR A 82 20.04 11.65 -12.45
C THR A 82 18.52 11.54 -12.30
N GLY A 83 18.03 10.41 -11.79
CA GLY A 83 16.60 10.18 -11.63
C GLY A 83 15.98 11.30 -10.79
N GLU A 84 14.78 11.71 -11.14
CA GLU A 84 14.07 12.71 -10.36
C GLU A 84 13.45 12.07 -9.11
N VAL A 85 13.28 12.88 -8.07
CA VAL A 85 12.44 12.51 -6.94
C VAL A 85 10.99 12.49 -7.43
N LEU A 86 10.29 11.37 -7.27
CA LEU A 86 8.93 11.21 -7.76
C LEU A 86 7.91 11.20 -6.62
N GLU A 87 6.76 11.83 -6.83
CA GLU A 87 5.62 11.75 -5.92
C GLU A 87 4.92 10.38 -6.07
N ALA A 88 4.90 9.62 -4.98
CA ALA A 88 4.32 8.28 -4.92
C ALA A 88 2.93 8.26 -4.24
N GLY A 89 2.50 9.40 -3.70
CA GLY A 89 1.21 9.62 -3.04
C GLY A 89 1.25 10.86 -2.15
N PRO A 90 0.14 11.20 -1.47
CA PRO A 90 0.06 12.37 -0.61
C PRO A 90 1.14 12.36 0.47
N ASN A 91 2.01 13.38 0.46
CA ASN A 91 3.16 13.53 1.37
C ASN A 91 4.17 12.37 1.30
N LEU A 92 4.23 11.65 0.18
CA LEU A 92 5.20 10.58 -0.04
C LEU A 92 5.98 10.86 -1.32
N SER A 93 7.22 11.29 -1.16
CA SER A 93 8.20 11.41 -2.23
C SER A 93 9.21 10.28 -2.14
N LEU A 94 9.64 9.76 -3.28
CA LEU A 94 10.63 8.70 -3.38
C LEU A 94 11.83 9.17 -4.18
N ASP A 95 13.00 9.10 -3.55
CA ASP A 95 14.28 9.28 -4.22
C ASP A 95 14.47 8.19 -5.30
N PRO A 96 15.34 8.42 -6.29
CA PRO A 96 15.72 7.40 -7.26
C PRO A 96 16.11 6.08 -6.59
N TYR A 97 15.55 4.99 -7.12
CA TYR A 97 15.74 3.62 -6.67
C TYR A 97 15.22 3.33 -5.26
N GLN A 98 14.48 4.26 -4.64
CA GLN A 98 13.92 4.05 -3.30
C GLN A 98 12.69 3.16 -3.37
N VAL A 99 12.59 2.23 -2.41
CA VAL A 99 11.48 1.30 -2.22
C VAL A 99 10.85 1.54 -0.86
N ILE A 100 9.52 1.54 -0.79
CA ILE A 100 8.79 1.58 0.47
C ILE A 100 7.58 0.65 0.45
N LEU A 101 7.33 -0.08 1.55
CA LEU A 101 6.17 -0.95 1.73
C LEU A 101 5.49 -0.63 3.08
N PHE A 102 4.17 -0.57 3.07
CA PHE A 102 3.32 -0.35 4.24
C PHE A 102 2.35 -1.52 4.42
N ALA A 103 2.03 -1.84 5.67
CA ALA A 103 1.04 -2.86 5.97
C ALA A 103 -0.34 -2.49 5.38
N ASN A 104 -1.00 -3.45 4.75
CA ASN A 104 -2.33 -3.30 4.19
C ASN A 104 -3.40 -3.42 5.28
N ARG A 105 -3.92 -2.28 5.72
CA ARG A 105 -4.98 -2.22 6.74
C ARG A 105 -6.35 -2.67 6.23
N PHE A 106 -6.53 -2.77 4.91
CA PHE A 106 -7.79 -3.16 4.30
C PHE A 106 -7.89 -4.68 4.07
N LYS A 107 -6.95 -5.46 4.60
CA LYS A 107 -6.97 -6.94 4.53
C LYS A 107 -7.76 -7.58 5.66
N GLU A 108 -7.84 -6.93 6.82
CA GLU A 108 -8.54 -7.46 7.99
C GLU A 108 -10.05 -7.56 7.75
N PRO A 109 -10.73 -8.61 8.25
CA PRO A 109 -12.17 -8.77 8.08
C PRO A 109 -12.93 -7.58 8.70
N ASP A 110 -13.83 -6.98 7.92
CA ASP A 110 -14.77 -6.01 8.47
C ASP A 110 -15.93 -6.78 9.11
N PRO A 111 -16.36 -6.46 10.34
CA PRO A 111 -17.56 -7.06 10.94
C PRO A 111 -18.83 -6.93 10.09
N ALA A 112 -18.87 -5.97 9.16
CA ALA A 112 -19.96 -5.77 8.21
C ALA A 112 -19.81 -6.56 6.89
N ASP A 113 -18.68 -7.22 6.64
CA ASP A 113 -18.46 -8.00 5.41
C ASP A 113 -19.36 -9.25 5.39
N THR A 114 -19.95 -9.58 4.23
CA THR A 114 -20.50 -10.92 3.99
C THR A 114 -19.35 -11.96 3.94
N PRO A 115 -19.64 -13.27 4.09
CA PRO A 115 -18.62 -14.31 3.97
C PRO A 115 -17.79 -14.21 2.67
N GLU A 116 -18.45 -13.95 1.54
CA GLU A 116 -17.78 -13.82 0.23
C GLU A 116 -16.90 -12.58 0.16
N GLN A 117 -17.33 -11.46 0.76
CA GLN A 117 -16.56 -10.23 0.83
C GLN A 117 -15.32 -10.41 1.73
N GLY A 118 -15.48 -11.10 2.87
CA GLY A 118 -14.38 -11.46 3.75
C GLY A 118 -13.33 -12.34 3.05
N GLU A 119 -13.77 -13.35 2.28
CA GLU A 119 -12.86 -14.18 1.50
C GLU A 119 -12.11 -13.41 0.41
N GLN A 120 -12.80 -12.49 -0.29
CA GLN A 120 -12.15 -11.63 -1.29
C GLN A 120 -11.14 -10.69 -0.65
N ARG A 121 -11.45 -10.16 0.53
CA ARG A 121 -10.57 -9.30 1.31
C ARG A 121 -9.32 -10.05 1.79
N ALA A 122 -9.49 -11.29 2.25
CA ALA A 122 -8.38 -12.14 2.69
C ALA A 122 -7.36 -12.44 1.57
N LYS A 123 -7.79 -12.41 0.30
CA LYS A 123 -6.90 -12.57 -0.88
C LYS A 123 -6.02 -11.34 -1.15
N ARG A 124 -6.29 -10.20 -0.51
CA ARG A 124 -5.51 -8.97 -0.69
C ARG A 124 -4.06 -9.15 -0.19
N PRO A 125 -3.11 -8.39 -0.73
CA PRO A 125 -1.73 -8.33 -0.22
C PRO A 125 -1.66 -7.97 1.26
N ASP A 126 -0.64 -8.46 1.94
CA ASP A 126 -0.31 -8.07 3.32
C ASP A 126 0.36 -6.70 3.37
N TYR A 127 1.11 -6.33 2.32
CA TYR A 127 1.75 -5.04 2.20
C TYR A 127 1.51 -4.43 0.81
N TRP A 128 1.34 -3.11 0.80
CA TRP A 128 1.33 -2.30 -0.40
C TRP A 128 2.55 -1.40 -0.41
N GLY A 129 3.14 -1.24 -1.58
CA GLY A 129 4.33 -0.42 -1.71
C GLY A 129 4.40 0.36 -2.99
N ARG A 130 5.46 1.15 -3.05
CA ARG A 130 5.84 1.97 -4.19
C ARG A 130 7.35 1.91 -4.33
N PHE A 131 7.84 1.99 -5.56
CA PHE A 131 9.25 2.29 -5.80
C PHE A 131 9.42 3.24 -6.98
N ASN A 132 10.48 4.04 -6.90
CA ASN A 132 10.94 4.89 -7.98
C ASN A 132 12.03 4.14 -8.75
N PRO A 133 11.83 3.77 -10.03
CA PRO A 133 12.85 3.05 -10.79
C PRO A 133 14.09 3.89 -11.13
N GLY A 134 14.06 5.22 -10.94
CA GLY A 134 15.23 6.09 -11.04
C GLY A 134 15.62 6.51 -12.46
N ASP A 135 14.78 6.26 -13.46
CA ASP A 135 15.07 6.49 -14.88
C ASP A 135 13.94 7.20 -15.64
N SER A 136 13.26 8.13 -14.95
CA SER A 136 12.12 8.92 -15.46
C SER A 136 10.86 8.11 -15.77
N THR A 137 10.83 6.80 -15.49
CA THR A 137 9.59 6.05 -15.51
C THR A 137 8.68 6.38 -14.33
N PRO A 138 7.36 6.22 -14.48
CA PRO A 138 6.43 6.45 -13.38
C PRO A 138 6.72 5.56 -12.18
N VAL A 139 6.32 6.05 -10.99
CA VAL A 139 6.35 5.24 -9.76
C VAL A 139 5.58 3.93 -9.97
N VAL A 140 6.22 2.84 -9.59
CA VAL A 140 5.68 1.49 -9.73
C VAL A 140 5.02 1.05 -8.43
N GLY A 141 3.83 0.45 -8.53
CA GLY A 141 3.13 -0.16 -7.41
C GLY A 141 3.67 -1.55 -7.07
N ILE A 142 3.74 -1.87 -5.78
CA ILE A 142 4.16 -3.20 -5.29
C ILE A 142 3.01 -3.80 -4.47
N SER A 143 2.70 -5.06 -4.75
CA SER A 143 1.71 -5.87 -4.03
C SER A 143 2.44 -7.07 -3.42
N VAL A 144 2.47 -7.19 -2.09
CA VAL A 144 3.28 -8.21 -1.41
C VAL A 144 2.42 -9.04 -0.44
N TRP A 145 2.58 -10.36 -0.51
CA TRP A 145 2.08 -11.32 0.44
C TRP A 145 3.22 -11.81 1.33
N LEU A 146 2.96 -11.87 2.63
CA LEU A 146 3.88 -12.46 3.58
C LEU A 146 3.65 -13.97 3.58
N THR A 147 4.71 -14.68 3.22
CA THR A 147 4.72 -16.14 3.11
C THR A 147 5.93 -16.69 3.86
N GLN A 148 6.13 -18.00 3.79
CA GLN A 148 7.31 -18.66 4.31
C GLN A 148 8.06 -19.36 3.18
N ASP A 149 9.38 -19.35 3.25
CA ASP A 149 10.22 -20.16 2.39
C ASP A 149 10.20 -21.65 2.80
N ARG A 150 10.90 -22.50 2.03
CA ARG A 150 11.01 -23.95 2.33
C ARG A 150 11.64 -24.28 3.69
N TYR A 151 12.24 -23.29 4.36
CA TYR A 151 12.87 -23.40 5.66
C TYR A 151 12.07 -22.67 6.75
N GLN A 152 10.79 -22.38 6.49
CA GLN A 152 9.87 -21.69 7.40
C GLN A 152 10.31 -20.25 7.76
N ARG A 153 11.16 -19.63 6.94
CA ARG A 153 11.61 -18.25 7.16
C ARG A 153 10.69 -17.26 6.44
N PRO A 154 10.48 -16.05 7.00
CA PRO A 154 9.71 -14.99 6.34
C PRO A 154 10.19 -14.72 4.90
N LEU A 155 9.22 -14.72 3.99
CA LEU A 155 9.40 -14.43 2.57
C LEU A 155 8.34 -13.42 2.12
N LEU A 156 8.80 -12.29 1.61
CA LEU A 156 7.97 -11.28 0.97
C LEU A 156 7.90 -11.61 -0.53
N ALA A 157 6.75 -12.13 -0.97
CA ALA A 157 6.54 -12.54 -2.36
C ALA A 157 5.38 -11.74 -2.97
N GLY A 158 5.52 -11.30 -4.21
CA GLY A 158 4.60 -10.33 -4.76
C GLY A 158 4.82 -10.01 -6.23
N SER A 159 4.14 -8.95 -6.65
CA SER A 159 4.20 -8.44 -8.01
C SER A 159 4.34 -6.92 -8.04
N THR A 160 4.93 -6.44 -9.12
CA THR A 160 5.05 -5.01 -9.44
C THR A 160 4.14 -4.69 -10.60
N THR A 161 3.48 -3.54 -10.57
CA THR A 161 2.59 -3.08 -11.65
C THR A 161 2.64 -1.57 -11.78
N TYR A 162 2.54 -1.05 -13.01
CA TYR A 162 2.24 0.36 -13.17
C TYR A 162 0.81 0.67 -12.69
N PRO A 163 0.58 1.85 -12.11
CA PRO A 163 -0.78 2.28 -11.79
C PRO A 163 -1.62 2.33 -13.07
N GLN A 164 -2.80 1.71 -13.05
CA GLN A 164 -3.70 1.72 -14.20
C GLN A 164 -4.35 3.10 -14.35
N PRO A 165 -4.25 3.76 -15.51
CA PRO A 165 -4.92 5.04 -15.76
C PRO A 165 -6.44 4.91 -15.48
N GLY A 166 -7.01 5.85 -14.74
CA GLY A 166 -8.44 5.85 -14.41
C GLY A 166 -8.88 4.91 -13.28
N LYS A 167 -8.01 4.04 -12.75
CA LYS A 167 -8.25 3.34 -11.48
C LYS A 167 -7.51 4.04 -10.36
N ARG A 168 -8.19 4.97 -9.71
CA ARG A 168 -7.75 5.47 -8.40
C ARG A 168 -7.74 4.29 -7.44
N ILE A 169 -6.56 3.94 -6.92
CA ILE A 169 -6.45 3.23 -5.64
C ILE A 169 -6.66 4.29 -4.56
N GLU A 170 -7.80 4.98 -4.61
CA GLU A 170 -8.28 5.68 -3.45
C GLU A 170 -8.66 4.56 -2.49
N ALA A 171 -8.04 4.56 -1.31
CA ALA A 171 -8.73 4.05 -0.14
C ALA A 171 -10.15 4.62 -0.25
N GLU A 172 -11.17 3.76 -0.28
CA GLU A 172 -12.54 4.17 -0.01
C GLU A 172 -12.52 4.79 1.39
N THR A 173 -12.17 6.06 1.46
CA THR A 173 -12.74 6.99 2.42
C THR A 173 -14.19 7.02 2.02
N THR A 174 -14.97 6.09 2.56
CA THR A 174 -16.38 6.36 2.72
C THR A 174 -16.44 7.54 3.69
N GLU A 175 -16.35 8.75 3.14
CA GLU A 175 -17.03 9.90 3.70
C GLU A 175 -18.48 9.45 3.84
N ARG A 176 -18.85 8.93 5.01
CA ARG A 176 -20.24 9.05 5.44
C ARG A 176 -20.48 10.55 5.51
N PRO A 177 -21.46 11.11 4.78
CA PRO A 177 -21.87 12.47 5.06
C PRO A 177 -22.27 12.51 6.54
N PRO A 178 -21.97 13.59 7.29
CA PRO A 178 -22.44 13.71 8.65
C PRO A 178 -23.96 13.58 8.61
N GLU A 179 -24.50 12.59 9.33
CA GLU A 179 -25.93 12.52 9.58
C GLU A 179 -26.33 13.85 10.22
N GLU A 180 -27.25 14.57 9.58
CA GLU A 180 -27.90 15.71 10.19
C GLU A 180 -28.53 15.22 11.50
N VAL A 181 -27.94 15.64 12.62
CA VAL A 181 -28.55 15.49 13.93
C VAL A 181 -29.79 16.38 13.92
N THR A 182 -30.95 15.83 13.59
CA THR A 182 -32.23 16.48 13.85
C THR A 182 -32.40 16.60 15.36
N PHE A 183 -32.16 17.78 15.89
CA PHE A 183 -32.63 18.15 17.21
C PHE A 183 -34.14 18.33 17.13
N GLU A 184 -34.91 17.38 17.69
CA GLU A 184 -36.31 17.63 18.00
C GLU A 184 -36.40 18.84 18.93
N GLU A 185 -36.89 19.97 18.41
CA GLU A 185 -37.28 21.11 19.21
C GLU A 185 -38.39 20.69 20.19
N ALA A 186 -38.05 20.71 21.47
CA ALA A 186 -39.02 20.76 22.55
C ALA A 186 -39.79 22.08 22.47
N SER A 187 -40.91 22.11 21.74
CA SER A 187 -41.89 23.20 21.83
C SER A 187 -42.89 22.91 22.96
N GLY A 188 -42.59 23.46 24.13
CA GLY A 188 -43.61 23.67 25.15
C GLY A 188 -44.47 24.89 24.78
N GLY A 189 -45.80 24.73 24.82
CA GLY A 189 -46.66 25.80 25.31
C GLY A 189 -47.92 26.16 24.51
N SER A 190 -49.06 25.91 25.16
CA SER A 190 -50.25 26.77 25.22
C SER A 190 -51.30 26.69 24.09
N GLY A 191 -52.51 26.28 24.49
CA GLY A 191 -53.70 26.38 23.65
C GLY A 191 -54.99 25.87 24.30
N ARG A 192 -55.30 26.28 25.55
CA ARG A 192 -56.64 26.10 26.13
C ARG A 192 -57.66 26.87 25.28
N LYS A 193 -58.54 26.16 24.57
CA LYS A 193 -59.77 26.74 24.02
C LYS A 193 -60.97 25.99 24.59
N GLY A 194 -61.62 26.63 25.55
CA GLY A 194 -62.89 26.18 26.08
C GLY A 194 -63.98 26.26 25.02
N LYS A 195 -64.78 25.21 24.93
CA LYS A 195 -66.12 25.28 24.35
C LYS A 195 -67.09 24.74 25.39
N ARG A 196 -67.96 25.65 25.82
CA ARG A 196 -69.15 25.37 26.62
C ARG A 196 -70.09 24.60 25.72
N ASP A 197 -70.64 23.49 26.20
CA ASP A 197 -72.01 23.13 25.89
C ASP A 197 -72.74 22.95 27.21
N ARG A 198 -73.82 23.72 27.29
CA ARG A 198 -74.83 23.75 28.33
C ARG A 198 -75.94 22.80 27.87
N ASP A 199 -76.79 22.44 28.82
CA ASP A 199 -78.09 21.78 28.67
C ASP A 199 -78.03 20.26 28.91
N ASP A 200 -78.93 19.62 29.64
CA ASP A 200 -79.88 19.98 30.70
C ASP A 200 -80.60 18.66 31.03
N ARG A 201 -81.24 18.58 32.21
CA ARG A 201 -82.25 17.57 32.62
C ARG A 201 -81.73 16.17 33.00
N ALA A 202 -82.23 15.53 34.04
CA ALA A 202 -83.24 15.83 35.05
C ALA A 202 -82.98 14.91 36.26
#